data_AF-J2UC10-F1
#
_entry.id   AF-J2UC10-F1
#
_cell.length_a   1.000
_cell.length_b   1.000
_cell.length_c   1.000
_cell.angle_alpha   90.00
_cell.angle_beta   90.00
_cell.angle_gamma   90.00
#
_symmetry.space_group_name_H-M   'P 1'
#
loop_
_entity.id
_entity.type
_entity.pdbx_description
1 polymer ?
#
loop_
_entity_poly.entity_id
_entity_poly.type
_entity_poly.pdbx_seq_one_letter_code
_entity_poly.pdbx_strand_id
1 'polypeptide(L)'
;MQYFIYRNTNKNSEYPFLIDAQSEIIGELASRIVIPLYPVNLFKKNQVKRLNPVITVEGEEYLVMTHEMASVRESLLGDQVMDAHVYRQRIKDSIDFIFDGF
;
A
#
# COMPACT_ATOMS: atom_id res chain seq x y z
N MET A 1 6.24 9.50 2.53
CA MET A 1 7.30 9.44 1.50
C MET A 1 6.96 8.33 0.55
N GLN A 2 7.01 8.57 -0.77
CA GLN A 2 6.67 7.57 -1.78
C GLN A 2 7.40 6.24 -1.53
N TYR A 3 6.65 5.14 -1.64
CA TYR A 3 7.05 3.76 -1.39
C TYR A 3 7.53 3.45 0.03
N PHE A 4 7.30 4.32 1.01
CA PHE A 4 7.44 3.96 2.41
C PHE A 4 6.17 3.32 2.95
N ILE A 5 6.35 2.34 3.83
CA ILE A 5 5.28 1.67 4.56
C ILE A 5 5.16 2.30 5.95
N TYR A 6 3.93 2.62 6.32
CA TYR A 6 3.57 3.20 7.61
C TYR A 6 2.59 2.29 8.34
N ARG A 7 2.65 2.27 9.68
CA ARG A 7 1.58 1.66 10.48
C ARG A 7 0.28 2.42 10.26
N ASN A 8 -0.82 1.70 10.10
CA ASN A 8 -2.14 2.30 10.06
C ASN A 8 -2.59 2.64 11.48
N THR A 9 -2.86 3.92 11.77
CA THR A 9 -3.32 4.33 13.10
C THR A 9 -4.79 4.05 13.36
N ASN A 10 -5.55 3.68 12.32
CA ASN A 10 -6.95 3.31 12.46
C ASN A 10 -7.09 1.91 13.07
N LYS A 11 -7.32 1.87 14.39
CA LYS A 11 -7.42 0.64 15.20
C LYS A 11 -8.54 -0.33 14.78
N ASN A 12 -9.54 0.14 14.04
CA ASN A 12 -10.67 -0.69 13.57
C ASN A 12 -10.45 -1.23 12.16
N SER A 13 -9.28 -1.00 11.56
CA SER A 13 -8.98 -1.45 10.21
C SER A 13 -8.41 -2.86 10.20
N GLU A 14 -8.84 -3.67 9.25
CA GLU A 14 -8.19 -4.95 8.94
C GLU A 14 -6.84 -4.77 8.21
N TYR A 15 -6.44 -3.52 7.92
CA TYR A 15 -5.21 -3.15 7.25
C TYR A 15 -4.19 -2.59 8.24
N PRO A 16 -3.24 -3.39 8.75
CA PRO A 16 -2.26 -2.92 9.74
C PRO A 16 -1.25 -1.91 9.17
N PHE A 17 -1.08 -1.87 7.85
CA PHE A 17 -0.10 -1.03 7.18
C PHE A 17 -0.68 -0.33 5.95
N LEU A 18 -0.08 0.82 5.63
CA LEU A 18 -0.37 1.63 4.45
C LEU A 18 0.94 1.90 3.72
N ILE A 19 0.97 1.71 2.40
CA ILE A 19 2.08 2.15 1.56
C ILE A 19 1.74 3.48 0.90
N ASP A 20 2.62 4.47 1.00
CA ASP A 20 2.48 5.75 0.29
C ASP A 20 2.82 5.56 -1.19
N ALA A 21 1.86 5.82 -2.08
CA ALA A 21 2.03 5.69 -3.52
C ALA A 21 2.24 7.06 -4.21
N GLN A 22 2.10 8.16 -3.47
CA GLN A 22 2.12 9.51 -4.01
C GLN A 22 3.55 9.99 -4.29
N SER A 23 3.78 10.56 -5.47
CA SER A 23 5.08 11.13 -5.81
C SER A 23 5.40 12.36 -4.96
N GLU A 24 6.65 12.47 -4.50
CA GLU A 24 7.14 13.66 -3.79
C GLU A 24 7.20 14.92 -4.68
N ILE A 25 7.18 14.78 -6.02
CA ILE A 25 7.17 15.93 -6.95
C ILE A 25 5.88 16.74 -6.81
N ILE A 26 4.78 16.13 -6.35
CA ILE A 26 3.48 16.79 -6.14
C ILE A 26 3.56 17.84 -5.01
N GLY A 27 4.62 17.80 -4.18
CA GLY A 27 4.84 18.74 -3.09
C GLY A 27 4.13 18.34 -1.79
N GLU A 28 4.11 19.25 -0.83
CA GLU A 28 3.55 19.01 0.50
C GLU A 28 2.02 19.20 0.49
N LEU A 29 1.30 18.08 0.50
CA LEU A 29 -0.14 18.04 0.73
C LEU A 29 -0.40 17.47 2.13
N ALA A 30 -1.46 17.94 2.80
CA ALA A 30 -1.90 17.41 4.10
C ALA A 30 -2.46 15.96 4.02
N SER A 31 -2.48 15.37 2.82
CA SER A 31 -2.95 14.02 2.54
C SER A 31 -1.98 13.29 1.62
N ARG A 32 -1.96 11.96 1.76
CA ARG A 32 -1.20 11.05 0.90
C ARG A 32 -2.13 10.06 0.22
N ILE A 33 -1.91 9.78 -1.06
CA ILE A 33 -2.51 8.62 -1.74
C ILE A 33 -1.77 7.38 -1.25
N VAL A 34 -2.50 6.47 -0.61
CA VAL A 34 -1.96 5.24 -0.03
C VAL A 34 -2.69 4.01 -0.53
N ILE A 35 -2.00 2.86 -0.47
CA ILE A 35 -2.60 1.55 -0.72
C ILE A 35 -2.55 0.75 0.59
N PRO A 36 -3.66 0.17 1.07
CA PRO A 36 -3.65 -0.64 2.27
C PRO A 36 -3.02 -2.01 2.03
N LEU A 37 -2.38 -2.56 3.07
CA LEU A 37 -1.78 -3.88 3.06
C LEU A 37 -2.62 -4.85 3.91
N TYR A 38 -2.97 -6.00 3.34
CA TYR A 38 -3.76 -7.03 4.01
C TYR A 38 -2.93 -8.30 4.24
N PRO A 39 -2.94 -8.91 5.43
CA PRO A 39 -2.17 -10.13 5.70
C PRO A 39 -2.56 -11.29 4.76
N VAL A 40 -1.56 -11.90 4.08
CA VAL A 40 -1.82 -13.02 3.16
C VAL A 40 -2.47 -14.20 3.88
N ASN A 41 -2.04 -14.50 5.10
CA ASN A 41 -2.55 -15.60 5.92
C ASN A 41 -4.04 -15.48 6.31
N LEU A 42 -4.61 -14.28 6.25
CA LEU A 42 -6.04 -14.03 6.52
C LEU A 42 -6.89 -14.02 5.24
N PHE A 43 -6.27 -13.98 4.06
CA PHE A 43 -6.99 -13.83 2.79
C PHE A 43 -7.55 -15.17 2.30
N LYS A 44 -8.89 -15.32 2.41
CA LYS A 44 -9.59 -16.58 2.10
C LYS A 44 -10.01 -16.76 0.64
N LYS A 45 -9.81 -15.76 -0.21
CA LYS A 45 -10.29 -15.73 -1.61
C LYS A 45 -9.13 -15.96 -2.59
N ASN A 46 -9.46 -16.20 -3.85
CA ASN A 46 -8.46 -16.22 -4.92
C ASN A 46 -7.91 -14.82 -5.16
N GLN A 47 -6.59 -14.69 -5.07
CA GLN A 47 -5.86 -13.46 -5.33
C GLN A 47 -5.79 -13.18 -6.84
N VAL A 48 -6.14 -11.96 -7.25
CA VAL A 48 -5.81 -11.45 -8.58
C VAL A 48 -4.36 -10.95 -8.55
N LYS A 49 -3.39 -11.83 -8.86
CA LYS A 49 -1.95 -11.57 -8.65
C LYS A 49 -1.42 -10.28 -9.27
N ARG A 50 -1.92 -9.88 -10.45
CA ARG A 50 -1.52 -8.63 -11.11
C ARG A 50 -2.04 -7.40 -10.38
N LEU A 51 -3.24 -7.48 -9.82
CA LEU A 51 -3.89 -6.39 -9.09
C LEU A 51 -3.39 -6.28 -7.65
N ASN A 52 -3.13 -7.41 -6.99
CA ASN A 52 -2.80 -7.45 -5.57
C ASN A 52 -1.44 -8.13 -5.35
N PRO A 53 -0.30 -7.52 -5.70
CA PRO A 53 1.01 -8.15 -5.52
C PRO A 53 1.33 -8.43 -4.04
N VAL A 54 2.08 -9.50 -3.77
CA VAL A 54 2.56 -9.86 -2.42
C VAL A 54 3.87 -9.15 -2.09
N ILE A 55 3.96 -8.46 -0.96
CA ILE A 55 5.22 -7.89 -0.45
C ILE A 55 5.52 -8.41 0.95
N THR A 56 6.77 -8.32 1.39
CA THR A 56 7.17 -8.74 2.74
C THR A 56 7.36 -7.52 3.62
N VAL A 57 6.72 -7.51 4.78
CA VAL A 57 6.82 -6.46 5.81
C VAL A 57 7.11 -7.13 7.14
N GLU A 58 8.20 -6.74 7.80
CA GLU A 58 8.64 -7.31 9.09
C GLU A 58 8.73 -8.86 9.09
N GLY A 59 9.05 -9.47 7.93
CA GLY A 59 9.17 -10.92 7.76
C GLY A 59 7.88 -11.65 7.38
N GLU A 60 6.74 -10.96 7.37
CA GLU A 60 5.42 -11.51 7.04
C GLU A 60 4.94 -11.05 5.66
N GLU A 61 4.13 -11.86 4.99
CA GLU A 61 3.61 -11.56 3.65
C GLU A 61 2.28 -10.79 3.69
N TYR A 62 2.20 -9.74 2.87
CA TYR A 62 1.03 -8.87 2.73
C TYR A 62 0.63 -8.69 1.27
N LEU A 63 -0.67 -8.66 1.02
CA LEU A 63 -1.27 -8.23 -0.23
C LEU A 63 -1.32 -6.71 -0.29
N VAL A 64 -0.78 -6.13 -1.37
CA VAL A 64 -1.01 -4.74 -1.73
C VAL A 64 -2.43 -4.64 -2.31
N MET A 65 -3.39 -4.11 -1.55
CA MET A 65 -4.80 -4.08 -1.95
C MET A 65 -5.07 -2.89 -2.88
N THR A 66 -4.52 -2.93 -4.10
CA THR A 66 -4.50 -1.77 -5.03
C THR A 66 -5.88 -1.17 -5.30
N HIS A 67 -6.92 -2.01 -5.33
CA HIS A 67 -8.30 -1.57 -5.54
C HIS A 67 -8.92 -0.82 -4.36
N GLU A 68 -8.27 -0.83 -3.19
CA GLU A 68 -8.66 -0.07 -2.01
C GLU A 68 -7.76 1.16 -1.78
N MET A 69 -7.01 1.56 -2.80
CA MET A 69 -6.23 2.79 -2.78
C MET A 69 -7.12 3.99 -2.46
N ALA A 70 -6.65 4.86 -1.55
CA ALA A 70 -7.41 6.02 -1.10
C ALA A 70 -6.47 7.17 -0.71
N SER A 71 -7.02 8.39 -0.68
CA SER A 71 -6.35 9.52 -0.05
C SER A 71 -6.65 9.52 1.45
N VAL A 72 -5.60 9.58 2.28
CA VAL A 72 -5.72 9.68 3.75
C VAL A 72 -4.99 10.92 4.23
N ARG A 73 -5.45 11.50 5.35
CA ARG A 73 -4.69 12.57 6.02
C ARG A 73 -3.35 12.04 6.50
N GLU A 74 -2.30 12.84 6.37
CA GLU A 74 -0.96 12.46 6.83
C GLU A 74 -0.94 12.11 8.33
N SER A 75 -1.79 12.77 9.13
CA SER A 75 -1.97 12.46 10.56
C SER A 75 -2.46 11.03 10.85
N LEU A 76 -2.94 10.29 9.84
CA LEU A 76 -3.36 8.89 9.97
C LEU A 76 -2.23 7.90 9.66
N LEU A 77 -1.11 8.38 9.10
CA LEU A 77 0.11 7.59 8.94
C LEU A 77 0.82 7.55 10.30
N GLY A 78 0.99 6.34 10.82
CA GLY A 78 1.72 6.09 12.05
C GLY A 78 3.22 6.00 11.79
N ASP A 79 3.89 5.22 12.63
CA ASP A 79 5.34 5.03 12.52
C ASP A 79 5.71 4.45 11.15
N GLN A 80 6.79 4.99 10.58
CA GLN A 80 7.43 4.44 9.40
C GLN A 80 8.04 3.08 9.74
N VAL A 81 7.71 2.07 8.96
CA VAL A 81 8.13 0.68 9.20
C VAL A 81 9.33 0.32 8.34
N MET A 82 9.24 0.57 7.03
CA MET A 82 10.31 0.26 6.08
C MET A 82 10.18 1.01 4.76
N ASP A 83 11.30 1.03 4.03
CA ASP A 83 11.35 1.43 2.62
C ASP A 83 10.99 0.23 1.72
N ALA A 84 9.96 0.39 0.88
CA ALA A 84 9.47 -0.62 -0.05
C ALA A 84 9.82 -0.34 -1.52
N HIS A 85 10.81 0.50 -1.82
CA HIS A 85 11.26 0.78 -3.18
C HIS A 85 11.66 -0.48 -3.98
N VAL A 86 12.12 -1.54 -3.31
CA VAL A 86 12.41 -2.84 -3.96
C VAL A 86 11.17 -3.42 -4.67
N TYR A 87 9.96 -3.07 -4.22
CA TYR A 87 8.69 -3.50 -4.81
C TYR A 87 8.10 -2.48 -5.78
N ARG A 88 8.78 -1.36 -6.04
CA ARG A 88 8.29 -0.22 -6.84
C ARG A 88 7.64 -0.65 -8.14
N GLN A 89 8.32 -1.48 -8.94
CA GLN A 89 7.80 -1.89 -10.24
C GLN A 89 6.50 -2.68 -10.10
N ARG A 90 6.44 -3.62 -9.14
CA ARG A 90 5.25 -4.46 -8.90
C ARG A 90 4.05 -3.64 -8.45
N ILE A 91 4.27 -2.62 -7.62
CA ILE A 91 3.22 -1.69 -7.17
C ILE A 91 2.76 -0.81 -8.33
N LYS A 92 3.70 -0.32 -9.15
CA LYS A 92 3.34 0.48 -10.32
C LYS A 92 2.53 -0.34 -11.31
N ASP A 93 2.97 -1.55 -11.63
CA ASP A 93 2.26 -2.46 -12.54
C ASP A 93 0.83 -2.76 -12.05
N SER A 94 0.59 -2.83 -10.73
CA SER A 94 -0.76 -3.06 -10.21
C SER A 94 -1.65 -1.82 -10.32
N ILE A 95 -1.08 -0.62 -10.15
CA ILE A 95 -1.78 0.65 -10.38
C ILE A 95 -2.10 0.83 -11.87
N ASP A 96 -1.11 0.59 -12.74
CA ASP A 96 -1.31 0.63 -14.20
C ASP A 96 -2.36 -0.43 -14.61
N PHE A 97 -2.36 -1.62 -14.00
CA PHE A 97 -3.35 -2.66 -14.27
C PHE A 97 -4.78 -2.26 -13.88
N ILE A 98 -5.01 -1.56 -12.76
CA ILE A 98 -6.38 -1.17 -12.37
C ILE A 98 -6.96 -0.06 -13.25
N PHE A 99 -6.12 0.84 -13.77
CA PHE A 99 -6.58 1.97 -14.60
C PHE A 99 -6.54 1.66 -16.09
N ASP A 100 -5.46 1.04 -16.57
CA ASP A 100 -5.19 0.84 -17.99
C ASP A 100 -5.30 -0.63 -18.43
N GLY A 101 -5.24 -1.60 -17.50
CA GLY A 101 -5.50 -3.02 -17.77
C GLY A 101 -4.34 -3.82 -18.37
N PHE A 102 -3.16 -3.23 -18.53
CA PHE A 102 -2.00 -3.87 -19.20
C PHE A 102 -0.94 -4.38 -18.25
#